data_AF-A0A1M6Y630-F1
#
_entry.id   AF-A0A1M6Y630-F1
#
_cell.length_a   1.000
_cell.length_b   1.000
_cell.length_c   1.000
_cell.angle_alpha   90.00
_cell.angle_beta   90.00
_cell.angle_gamma   90.00
#
_symmetry.space_group_name_H-M   'P 1'
#
loop_
_entity.id
_entity.type
_entity.pdbx_description
1 polymer ?
#
loop_
_entity_poly.entity_id
_entity_poly.type
_entity_poly.pdbx_seq_one_letter_code
_entity_poly.pdbx_strand_id
1 'polypeptide(L)'
;MSTSIYYAALVLHVVGITLMAGTSFIDFIVFRAFNKTYPEDLNQSEVLVKFLNRLQRFLGIGMGLILLSGITMMAKMHQVWGAQLWFRIKMILLLVVIFNGLGLRRVLGKQLNQLFATANPENSRWHRITTRFYLVQLVQLILFILIFILSIFKFN
;
A
#
# COMPACT_ATOMS: atom_id res chain seq x y z
N MET A 1 20.91 -5.82 -26.95
CA MET A 1 20.31 -4.91 -25.94
C MET A 1 20.68 -5.41 -24.55
N SER A 2 21.05 -4.54 -23.59
CA SER A 2 21.65 -5.01 -22.34
C SER A 2 20.63 -5.70 -21.41
N THR A 3 20.87 -6.98 -21.13
CA THR A 3 20.13 -7.80 -20.17
C THR A 3 20.20 -7.23 -18.75
N SER A 4 21.25 -6.46 -18.45
CA SER A 4 21.47 -5.80 -17.16
C SER A 4 20.37 -4.81 -16.79
N ILE A 5 19.83 -4.04 -17.77
CA ILE A 5 18.75 -3.08 -17.50
C ILE A 5 17.47 -3.81 -17.07
N TYR A 6 17.18 -4.95 -17.69
CA TYR A 6 16.02 -5.76 -17.33
C TYR A 6 16.15 -6.31 -15.89
N TYR A 7 17.30 -6.88 -15.54
CA TYR A 7 17.51 -7.40 -14.18
C TYR A 7 17.52 -6.30 -13.13
N ALA A 8 18.08 -5.14 -13.43
CA ALA A 8 18.00 -3.97 -12.54
C ALA A 8 16.55 -3.53 -12.32
N ALA A 9 15.74 -3.46 -13.39
CA ALA A 9 14.32 -3.15 -13.28
C ALA A 9 13.58 -4.22 -12.46
N LEU A 10 13.86 -5.50 -12.68
CA LEU A 10 13.26 -6.60 -11.92
C LEU A 10 13.57 -6.48 -10.42
N VAL A 11 14.83 -6.21 -10.06
CA VAL A 11 15.23 -6.00 -8.66
C VAL A 11 14.50 -4.80 -8.07
N LEU A 12 14.47 -3.66 -8.77
CA LEU A 12 13.73 -2.47 -8.32
C LEU A 12 12.24 -2.74 -8.13
N HIS A 13 11.65 -3.57 -8.97
CA HIS A 13 10.24 -3.96 -8.87
C HIS A 13 9.98 -4.79 -7.61
N VAL A 14 10.84 -5.78 -7.34
CA VAL A 14 10.75 -6.63 -6.13
C VAL A 14 10.98 -5.80 -4.87
N VAL A 15 11.95 -4.88 -4.89
CA VAL A 15 12.19 -3.93 -3.79
C VAL A 15 10.97 -3.05 -3.58
N GLY A 16 10.40 -2.49 -4.65
CA GLY A 16 9.23 -1.63 -4.59
C GLY A 16 8.01 -2.33 -3.98
N ILE A 17 7.70 -3.56 -4.40
CA ILE A 17 6.57 -4.31 -3.86
C ILE A 17 6.79 -4.75 -2.42
N THR A 18 8.01 -5.17 -2.08
CA THR A 18 8.38 -5.52 -0.70
C THR A 18 8.26 -4.30 0.21
N LEU A 19 8.72 -3.13 -0.23
CA LEU A 19 8.59 -1.88 0.50
C LEU A 19 7.11 -1.52 0.71
N MET A 20 6.27 -1.61 -0.32
CA MET A 20 4.84 -1.32 -0.18
C MET A 20 4.11 -2.30 0.73
N ALA A 21 4.38 -3.60 0.60
CA ALA A 21 3.76 -4.63 1.43
C ALA A 21 4.17 -4.48 2.90
N GLY A 22 5.48 -4.34 3.16
CA GLY A 22 6.02 -4.16 4.50
C GLY A 22 5.52 -2.88 5.17
N THR A 23 5.49 -1.77 4.44
CA THR A 23 4.95 -0.50 4.97
C THR A 23 3.45 -0.59 5.24
N SER A 24 2.66 -1.27 4.41
CA SER A 24 1.23 -1.51 4.67
C SER A 24 1.00 -2.37 5.92
N PHE A 25 1.87 -3.36 6.15
CA PHE A 25 1.81 -4.19 7.34
C PHE A 25 2.12 -3.41 8.62
N ILE A 26 3.19 -2.60 8.60
CA ILE A 26 3.52 -1.72 9.72
C ILE A 26 2.40 -0.70 9.95
N ASP A 27 1.86 -0.12 8.88
CA ASP A 27 0.76 0.85 8.95
C ASP A 27 -0.49 0.27 9.62
N PHE A 28 -0.82 -0.99 9.35
CA PHE A 28 -1.91 -1.71 9.99
C PHE A 28 -1.68 -1.89 11.50
N ILE A 29 -0.48 -2.33 11.90
CA ILE A 29 -0.13 -2.52 13.31
C ILE A 29 -0.18 -1.20 14.06
N VAL A 30 0.43 -0.15 13.51
CA VAL A 30 0.49 1.18 14.14
C VAL A 30 -0.91 1.79 14.22
N PHE A 31 -1.74 1.63 13.20
CA PHE A 31 -3.11 2.15 13.23
C PHE A 31 -3.95 1.46 14.32
N ARG A 32 -3.76 0.15 14.52
CA ARG A 32 -4.39 -0.58 15.61
C ARG A 32 -3.92 -0.08 16.98
N ALA A 33 -2.62 0.16 17.14
CA ALA A 33 -2.06 0.74 18.37
C ALA A 33 -2.63 2.14 18.61
N PHE A 34 -2.66 2.99 17.59
CA PHE A 34 -3.24 4.33 17.64
C PHE A 34 -4.69 4.31 18.11
N ASN A 35 -5.54 3.45 17.51
CA ASN A 35 -6.95 3.42 17.87
C ASN A 35 -7.19 2.93 19.32
N LYS A 36 -6.25 2.17 19.89
CA LYS A 36 -6.29 1.75 21.30
C LYS A 36 -5.83 2.89 22.23
N THR A 37 -4.77 3.60 21.86
CA THR A 37 -4.17 4.66 22.68
C THR A 37 -4.93 5.99 22.63
N TYR A 38 -5.63 6.28 21.53
CA TYR A 38 -6.36 7.53 21.32
C TYR A 38 -7.28 7.98 22.48
N PRO A 39 -8.11 7.11 23.08
CA PRO A 39 -8.94 7.50 24.21
C PRO A 39 -8.16 7.68 25.54
N GLU A 40 -6.95 7.14 25.65
CA GLU A 40 -6.18 7.08 26.91
C GLU A 40 -5.12 8.19 27.00
N ASP A 41 -4.40 8.46 25.89
CA ASP A 41 -3.29 9.42 25.84
C ASP A 41 -3.20 10.11 24.47
N LEU A 42 -3.56 11.40 24.44
CA LEU A 42 -3.51 12.23 23.24
C LEU A 42 -2.07 12.51 22.78
N ASN A 43 -1.11 12.65 23.69
CA ASN A 43 0.28 12.94 23.36
C ASN A 43 0.93 11.74 22.66
N GLN A 44 0.72 10.54 23.22
CA GLN A 44 1.21 9.30 22.60
C GLN A 44 0.55 9.08 21.23
N SER A 45 -0.72 9.42 21.11
CA SER A 45 -1.48 9.30 19.86
C SER A 45 -0.97 10.24 18.76
N GLU A 46 -0.55 11.46 19.10
CA GLU A 46 0.04 12.40 18.14
C GLU A 46 1.34 11.84 17.53
N VAL A 47 2.18 11.17 18.33
CA VAL A 47 3.40 10.51 17.85
C VAL A 47 3.08 9.41 16.85
N LEU A 48 2.07 8.59 17.14
CA LEU A 48 1.62 7.52 16.23
C LEU A 48 1.05 8.08 14.92
N VAL A 49 0.29 9.18 14.96
CA VAL A 49 -0.21 9.87 13.74
C VAL A 49 0.95 10.39 12.88
N LYS A 50 1.97 11.02 13.50
CA LYS A 50 3.17 11.47 12.77
C LYS A 50 3.89 10.29 12.11
N PHE A 51 3.96 9.15 12.78
CA PHE A 51 4.55 7.93 12.22
C PHE A 51 3.74 7.38 11.04
N LEU A 52 2.41 7.27 11.16
CA LEU A 52 1.51 6.85 10.08
C LEU A 52 1.65 7.75 8.84
N ASN A 53 1.70 9.07 9.04
CA ASN A 53 1.91 10.03 7.95
C ASN A 53 3.28 9.85 7.25
N ARG A 54 4.33 9.43 7.99
CA ARG A 54 5.62 9.11 7.39
C ARG A 54 5.57 7.81 6.59
N LEU A 55 4.86 6.79 7.06
CA LEU A 55 4.65 5.53 6.32
C LEU A 55 3.93 5.75 4.98
N GLN A 56 3.01 6.71 4.90
CA GLN A 56 2.39 7.08 3.62
C GLN A 56 3.41 7.51 2.56
N ARG A 57 4.50 8.18 2.96
CA ARG A 57 5.56 8.58 2.01
C ARG A 57 6.31 7.36 1.48
N PHE A 58 6.64 6.39 2.34
CA PHE A 58 7.29 5.15 1.91
C PHE A 58 6.40 4.32 0.98
N LEU A 59 5.08 4.29 1.22
CA LEU A 59 4.14 3.67 0.28
C LEU A 59 4.16 4.35 -1.09
N GLY A 60 4.20 5.68 -1.13
CA GLY A 60 4.33 6.44 -2.38
C GLY A 60 5.65 6.14 -3.12
N ILE A 61 6.77 6.03 -2.39
CA ILE A 61 8.07 5.68 -2.96
C ILE A 61 8.03 4.26 -3.54
N GLY A 62 7.55 3.28 -2.78
CA GLY A 62 7.43 1.89 -3.24
C GLY A 62 6.57 1.78 -4.49
N MET A 63 5.48 2.55 -4.56
CA MET A 63 4.64 2.61 -5.75
C MET A 63 5.38 3.19 -6.96
N GLY A 64 6.11 4.29 -6.78
CA GLY A 64 6.93 4.87 -7.85
C GLY A 64 7.94 3.87 -8.39
N LEU A 65 8.62 3.14 -7.50
CA LEU A 65 9.56 2.08 -7.87
C LEU A 65 8.87 0.98 -8.68
N ILE A 66 7.72 0.48 -8.22
CA ILE A 66 6.96 -0.58 -8.92
C ILE A 66 6.52 -0.13 -10.31
N LEU A 67 5.96 1.07 -10.44
CA LEU A 67 5.45 1.57 -11.72
C LEU A 67 6.58 1.79 -12.72
N LEU A 68 7.64 2.52 -12.32
CA LEU A 68 8.76 2.81 -13.20
C LEU A 68 9.48 1.53 -13.65
N SER A 69 9.72 0.60 -12.72
CA SER A 69 10.33 -0.68 -13.04
C SER A 69 9.42 -1.57 -13.89
N GLY A 70 8.11 -1.61 -13.59
CA GLY A 70 7.13 -2.39 -14.35
C GLY A 70 7.04 -1.94 -15.81
N ILE A 71 6.95 -0.63 -16.04
CA ILE A 71 6.96 -0.03 -17.38
C ILE A 71 8.27 -0.36 -18.11
N THR A 72 9.41 -0.23 -17.41
CA THR A 72 10.73 -0.54 -17.99
C THR A 72 10.82 -2.01 -18.43
N MET A 73 10.35 -2.94 -17.60
CA MET A 73 10.33 -4.37 -17.95
C MET A 73 9.41 -4.65 -19.15
N MET A 74 8.22 -4.04 -19.19
CA MET A 74 7.28 -4.20 -20.32
C MET A 74 7.85 -3.65 -21.63
N ALA A 75 8.51 -2.49 -21.59
CA ALA A 75 9.13 -1.87 -22.75
C ALA A 75 10.29 -2.72 -23.32
N LYS A 76 11.05 -3.41 -22.44
CA LYS A 76 12.18 -4.26 -22.87
C LYS A 76 11.75 -5.63 -23.41
N MET A 77 10.63 -6.17 -22.95
CA MET A 77 10.16 -7.50 -23.35
C MET A 77 9.18 -7.48 -24.54
N HIS A 78 9.06 -6.35 -25.26
CA HIS A 78 8.19 -6.19 -26.44
C HIS A 78 6.79 -6.82 -26.28
N GLN A 79 6.14 -6.62 -25.13
CA GLN A 79 4.80 -7.17 -24.81
C GLN A 79 4.68 -8.71 -24.74
N VAL A 80 5.75 -9.50 -24.91
CA VAL A 80 5.67 -10.99 -24.88
C VAL A 80 5.08 -11.50 -23.56
N TRP A 81 5.41 -10.85 -22.45
CA TRP A 81 4.87 -11.18 -21.12
C TRP A 81 3.44 -10.70 -20.93
N GLY A 82 3.00 -9.70 -21.71
CA GLY A 82 1.63 -9.21 -21.74
C GLY A 82 0.64 -10.24 -22.29
N ALA A 83 1.10 -11.30 -22.97
CA ALA A 83 0.25 -12.38 -23.43
C ALA A 83 -0.08 -13.40 -22.33
N GLN A 84 0.75 -13.51 -21.30
CA GLN A 84 0.58 -14.51 -20.24
C GLN A 84 -0.52 -14.11 -19.25
N LEU A 85 -1.42 -15.04 -18.95
CA LEU A 85 -2.59 -14.78 -18.11
C LEU A 85 -2.19 -14.33 -16.69
N TRP A 86 -1.22 -14.99 -16.06
CA TRP A 86 -0.75 -14.63 -14.71
C TRP A 86 -0.25 -13.18 -14.63
N PHE A 87 0.44 -12.69 -15.68
CA PHE A 87 0.98 -11.34 -15.70
C PHE A 87 -0.15 -10.31 -15.80
N ARG A 88 -1.16 -10.55 -16.64
CA ARG A 88 -2.35 -9.68 -16.74
C ARG A 88 -3.09 -9.56 -15.40
N ILE A 89 -3.35 -10.70 -14.75
CA ILE A 89 -4.02 -10.72 -13.44
C ILE A 89 -3.19 -9.96 -12.42
N LYS A 90 -1.87 -10.20 -12.35
CA LYS A 90 -0.96 -9.49 -11.45
C LYS A 90 -0.99 -7.98 -11.67
N MET A 91 -1.02 -7.53 -12.93
CA MET A 91 -1.07 -6.11 -13.26
C MET A 91 -2.41 -5.47 -12.85
N ILE A 92 -3.54 -6.16 -13.06
CA ILE A 92 -4.85 -5.68 -12.59
C ILE A 92 -4.85 -5.54 -11.06
N LEU A 93 -4.39 -6.57 -10.33
CA LEU A 93 -4.31 -6.52 -8.87
C LEU A 93 -3.40 -5.40 -8.39
N LEU A 94 -2.27 -5.17 -9.07
CA LEU A 94 -1.38 -4.06 -8.76
C LEU A 94 -2.08 -2.69 -8.93
N LEU A 95 -2.87 -2.51 -9.99
CA LEU A 95 -3.65 -1.29 -10.19
C LEU A 95 -4.71 -1.12 -9.09
N VAL A 96 -5.35 -2.20 -8.65
CA VAL A 96 -6.30 -2.17 -7.51
C VAL A 96 -5.58 -1.77 -6.22
N VAL A 97 -4.38 -2.32 -5.96
CA VAL A 97 -3.52 -1.94 -4.83
C VAL A 97 -3.18 -0.46 -4.85
N ILE A 98 -2.86 0.08 -6.03
CA ILE A 98 -2.58 1.50 -6.23
C ILE A 98 -3.81 2.34 -5.92
N PHE A 99 -4.97 1.97 -6.49
CA PHE A 99 -6.21 2.70 -6.30
C PHE A 99 -6.66 2.71 -4.84
N ASN A 100 -6.60 1.56 -4.18
CA ASN A 100 -6.95 1.41 -2.77
C ASN A 100 -5.95 2.16 -1.85
N GLY A 101 -4.66 2.06 -2.13
CA GLY A 101 -3.59 2.66 -1.32
C GLY A 101 -3.43 4.18 -1.47
N LEU A 102 -3.52 4.74 -2.68
CA LEU A 102 -3.40 6.19 -2.90
C LEU A 102 -4.74 6.93 -2.93
N GLY A 103 -5.81 6.28 -3.42
CA GLY A 103 -7.12 6.87 -3.48
C GLY A 103 -7.80 6.82 -2.12
N LEU A 104 -8.34 5.65 -1.78
CA LEU A 104 -9.21 5.47 -0.61
C LEU A 104 -8.46 5.73 0.70
N ARG A 105 -7.29 5.12 0.90
CA ARG A 105 -6.54 5.29 2.16
C ARG A 105 -6.09 6.73 2.40
N ARG A 106 -5.65 7.45 1.37
CA ARG A 106 -5.21 8.86 1.51
C ARG A 106 -6.37 9.78 1.86
N VAL A 107 -7.53 9.57 1.25
CA VAL A 107 -8.75 10.33 1.57
C VAL A 107 -9.18 10.06 3.01
N LEU A 108 -9.26 8.79 3.42
CA LEU A 108 -9.63 8.43 4.79
C LEU A 108 -8.62 8.92 5.82
N GLY A 109 -7.32 8.88 5.52
CA GLY A 109 -6.27 9.41 6.40
C GLY A 109 -6.38 10.92 6.62
N LYS A 110 -6.76 11.69 5.58
CA LYS A 110 -7.05 13.12 5.74
C LYS A 110 -8.27 13.35 6.64
N GLN A 111 -9.33 12.57 6.47
CA GLN A 111 -10.53 12.66 7.32
C GLN A 111 -10.21 12.30 8.78
N LEU A 112 -9.39 11.27 9.02
CA LEU A 112 -8.91 10.91 10.35
C LEU A 112 -8.11 12.04 11.00
N ASN A 113 -7.17 12.66 10.28
CA ASN A 113 -6.38 13.77 10.80
C ASN A 113 -7.26 14.99 11.14
N GLN A 114 -8.31 15.26 10.35
CA GLN A 114 -9.27 16.32 10.64
C GLN A 114 -10.09 16.03 11.90
N LEU A 115 -10.56 14.79 12.06
CA LEU A 115 -11.28 14.38 13.27
C LEU A 115 -10.39 14.42 14.51
N PHE A 116 -9.13 13.99 14.37
CA PHE A 116 -8.14 14.08 15.44
C PHE A 116 -7.95 15.52 15.93
N ALA A 117 -7.86 16.49 15.00
CA ALA A 117 -7.74 17.91 15.33
C ALA A 117 -8.96 18.47 16.10
N THR A 118 -10.14 17.85 15.96
CA THR A 118 -11.35 18.24 16.70
C THR A 118 -11.49 17.59 18.09
N ALA A 119 -10.56 16.70 18.47
CA ALA A 119 -10.42 16.11 19.81
C ALA A 119 -11.70 15.54 20.45
N ASN A 120 -12.65 15.03 19.66
CA ASN A 120 -13.89 14.45 20.17
C ASN A 120 -13.98 12.93 19.86
N PRO A 121 -13.51 12.06 20.77
CA PRO A 121 -13.45 10.61 20.57
C PRO A 121 -14.81 9.91 20.56
N GLU A 122 -15.88 10.52 21.09
CA GLU A 122 -17.24 9.94 21.12
C GLU A 122 -18.04 10.20 19.84
N ASN A 123 -17.43 10.81 18.82
CA ASN A 123 -18.12 11.09 17.58
C ASN A 123 -18.45 9.79 16.84
N SER A 124 -19.73 9.52 16.57
CA SER A 124 -20.17 8.39 15.73
C SER A 124 -19.49 8.33 14.34
N ARG A 125 -18.97 9.48 13.85
CA ARG A 125 -18.14 9.54 12.64
C ARG A 125 -16.76 8.89 12.82
N TRP A 126 -16.18 8.94 14.03
CA TRP A 126 -14.89 8.32 14.34
C TRP A 126 -14.94 6.82 14.06
N HIS A 127 -15.89 6.12 14.68
CA HIS A 127 -16.04 4.68 14.52
C HIS A 127 -16.25 4.28 13.05
N ARG A 128 -17.11 5.01 12.32
CA ARG A 128 -17.35 4.74 10.89
C ARG A 128 -16.09 4.88 10.05
N ILE A 129 -15.28 5.91 10.29
CA ILE A 129 -14.07 6.18 9.51
C ILE A 129 -12.96 5.19 9.88
N THR A 130 -12.78 4.86 11.16
CA THR A 130 -11.76 3.89 11.59
C THR A 130 -12.06 2.48 11.05
N THR A 131 -13.32 2.03 11.07
CA THR A 131 -13.69 0.75 10.46
C THR A 131 -13.41 0.72 8.95
N ARG A 132 -13.73 1.80 8.22
CA ARG A 132 -13.41 1.89 6.79
C ARG A 132 -11.91 1.89 6.52
N PHE A 133 -11.15 2.60 7.34
CA PHE A 133 -9.69 2.63 7.23
C PHE A 133 -9.08 1.24 7.46
N TYR A 134 -9.57 0.53 8.47
CA TYR A 134 -9.19 -0.85 8.75
C TYR A 134 -9.51 -1.80 7.59
N LEU A 135 -10.72 -1.70 7.01
CA LEU A 135 -11.09 -2.50 5.84
C LEU A 135 -10.18 -2.22 4.64
N VAL A 136 -9.87 -0.96 4.36
CA VAL A 136 -8.96 -0.58 3.28
C VAL A 136 -7.57 -1.17 3.48
N GLN A 137 -7.02 -1.12 4.71
CA GLN A 137 -5.74 -1.72 5.05
C GLN A 137 -5.76 -3.25 4.93
N LEU A 138 -6.83 -3.89 5.41
CA LEU A 138 -6.98 -5.35 5.36
C LEU A 138 -7.05 -5.85 3.91
N VAL A 139 -7.88 -5.20 3.08
CA VAL A 139 -7.98 -5.49 1.65
C VAL A 139 -6.61 -5.29 0.97
N GLN A 140 -5.89 -4.22 1.31
CA GLN A 140 -4.55 -3.97 0.78
C GLN A 140 -3.58 -5.12 1.09
N LEU A 141 -3.57 -5.62 2.33
CA LEU A 141 -2.71 -6.73 2.74
C LEU A 141 -3.07 -8.02 2.02
N ILE A 142 -4.37 -8.32 1.89
CA ILE A 142 -4.85 -9.49 1.14
C ILE A 142 -4.38 -9.40 -0.32
N LEU A 143 -4.50 -8.24 -0.95
CA LEU A 143 -4.04 -8.03 -2.33
C LEU A 143 -2.53 -8.24 -2.46
N PHE A 144 -1.70 -7.77 -1.52
CA PHE A 144 -0.26 -8.04 -1.56
C PHE A 144 0.04 -9.54 -1.44
N ILE A 145 -0.63 -10.25 -0.54
CA ILE A 145 -0.47 -11.70 -0.39
C ILE A 145 -0.83 -12.40 -1.72
N LEU A 146 -1.95 -12.03 -2.34
CA LEU A 146 -2.35 -12.57 -3.64
C LEU A 146 -1.29 -12.29 -4.71
N ILE A 147 -0.74 -11.07 -4.78
CA ILE A 147 0.32 -10.74 -5.74
C ILE A 147 1.59 -11.58 -5.50
N PHE A 148 1.97 -11.82 -4.24
CA PHE A 148 3.11 -12.70 -3.93
C PHE A 148 2.85 -14.15 -4.34
N ILE A 149 1.67 -14.69 -4.02
CA ILE A 149 1.26 -16.04 -4.43
C ILE A 149 1.31 -16.17 -5.97
N LEU A 150 0.71 -15.22 -6.70
CA LEU A 150 0.75 -15.21 -8.17
C LEU A 150 2.17 -15.07 -8.73
N SER A 151 3.07 -14.42 -8.01
CA SER A 151 4.46 -14.28 -8.43
C SER A 151 5.24 -15.59 -8.29
N ILE A 152 4.82 -16.48 -7.38
CA ILE A 152 5.43 -17.80 -7.17
C ILE A 152 4.82 -18.83 -8.14
N PHE A 153 3.49 -18.94 -8.18
CA PHE A 153 2.77 -20.01 -8.87
C PHE A 153 2.53 -19.78 -10.38
N LYS A 154 3.45 -19.10 -11.07
CA LYS A 154 3.35 -18.73 -12.51
C LYS A 154 2.57 -19.76 -13.35
N PHE A 155 1.33 -19.43 -13.72
CA PHE A 155 0.46 -20.28 -14.53
C PHE A 155 0.12 -19.60 -15.86
N ASN A 156 -0.33 -20.37 -16.84
CA ASN A 156 -0.69 -19.87 -18.17
C ASN A 156 -2.08 -20.35 -18.56
#